data_AF-A0A258G4U2-F1
#
_entry.id   AF-A0A258G4U2-F1
#
_cell.length_a   1.000
_cell.length_b   1.000
_cell.length_c   1.000
_cell.angle_alpha   90.00
_cell.angle_beta   90.00
_cell.angle_gamma   90.00
#
_symmetry.space_group_name_H-M   'P 1'
#
loop_
_entity.id
_entity.type
_entity.pdbx_description
1 polymer ?
#
loop_
_entity_poly.entity_id
_entity_poly.type
_entity_poly.pdbx_seq_one_letter_code
_entity_poly.pdbx_strand_id
1 'polypeptide(L)'
;MTTPATTTPKQLPQYKIARKKAILFGLFGADRRYIGDVALGNLKLLLTLFTLGIYGLPWWITDIIIITKHKDDWEEWLAGKQAKRQKQERAMQIQAEGKALMAERLRKGLCTACGSDKIQLVPETYSKTTLGSSDGRISFTPGVLGTREVVKTRILRICSNCGFKKVM
;
A
#
# COMPACT_ATOMS: atom_id res chain seq x y z
N MET A 1 9.42 10.51 -25.17
CA MET A 1 10.20 11.40 -24.28
C MET A 1 9.23 12.42 -23.72
N THR A 2 8.64 12.14 -22.56
CA THR A 2 7.72 13.05 -21.88
C THR A 2 8.55 14.06 -21.09
N THR A 3 8.46 15.33 -21.49
CA THR A 3 9.08 16.46 -20.80
C THR A 3 8.62 16.45 -19.33
N PRO A 4 9.54 16.47 -18.34
CA PRO A 4 9.13 16.58 -16.94
C PRO A 4 8.43 17.92 -16.76
N ALA A 5 7.17 17.88 -16.31
CA ALA A 5 6.39 19.06 -16.02
C ALA A 5 7.21 19.95 -15.06
N THR A 6 7.45 21.19 -15.47
CA THR A 6 8.10 22.21 -14.65
C THR A 6 7.23 22.47 -13.42
N THR A 7 7.53 21.77 -12.33
CA THR A 7 6.85 21.97 -11.06
C THR A 7 7.30 23.30 -10.49
N THR A 8 6.50 24.35 -10.71
CA THR A 8 6.65 25.63 -10.02
C THR A 8 6.85 25.34 -8.53
N PRO A 9 7.88 25.89 -7.86
CA PRO A 9 8.11 25.63 -6.45
C PRO A 9 6.85 26.03 -5.69
N LYS A 10 6.10 25.05 -5.19
CA LYS A 10 4.92 25.28 -4.37
C LYS A 10 5.40 26.08 -3.17
N GLN A 11 5.05 27.36 -3.14
CA GLN A 11 5.32 28.20 -1.97
C GLN A 11 4.80 27.50 -0.73
N LEU A 12 5.65 27.43 0.30
CA LEU A 12 5.31 26.74 1.55
C LEU A 12 4.07 27.42 2.17
N PRO A 13 3.07 26.65 2.62
CA PRO A 13 1.88 27.21 3.22
C PRO A 13 2.24 28.01 4.48
N GLN A 14 1.83 29.28 4.53
CA GLN A 14 2.11 30.14 5.68
C GLN A 14 1.44 29.63 6.96
N TYR A 15 2.19 29.61 8.07
CA TYR A 15 1.72 29.18 9.40
C TYR A 15 0.45 29.91 9.86
N LYS A 16 0.43 31.24 9.75
CA LYS A 16 -0.72 32.06 10.21
C LYS A 16 -2.02 31.68 9.50
N ILE A 17 -1.94 31.38 8.21
CA ILE A 17 -3.10 30.95 7.40
C ILE A 17 -3.50 29.52 7.77
N ALA A 18 -2.53 28.62 7.97
CA ALA A 18 -2.79 27.25 8.39
C ALA A 18 -3.51 27.20 9.76
N ARG A 19 -3.05 27.98 10.74
CA ARG A 19 -3.67 28.08 12.06
C ARG A 19 -5.10 28.64 11.99
N LYS A 20 -5.35 29.71 11.23
CA LYS A 20 -6.70 30.26 11.03
C LYS A 20 -7.65 29.22 10.42
N LYS A 21 -7.17 28.46 9.42
CA LYS A 21 -7.94 27.37 8.80
C LYS A 21 -8.17 26.19 9.75
N ALA A 22 -7.24 25.88 10.64
CA ALA A 22 -7.42 24.84 11.66
C ALA A 22 -8.48 25.23 12.68
N ILE A 23 -8.53 26.48 13.11
CA ILE A 23 -9.53 26.95 14.08
C ILE A 23 -10.92 27.01 13.45
N LEU A 24 -11.05 27.59 12.25
CA LEU A 24 -12.35 27.82 11.61
C LEU A 24 -12.90 26.61 10.85
N PHE A 25 -12.02 25.84 10.21
CA PHE A 25 -12.39 24.75 9.30
C PHE A 25 -11.70 23.42 9.62
N GLY A 26 -11.08 23.31 10.80
CA GLY A 26 -10.38 22.08 11.20
C GLY A 26 -11.34 20.92 11.46
N LEU A 27 -12.61 21.17 11.80
CA LEU A 27 -13.63 20.12 11.90
C LEU A 27 -13.87 19.43 10.53
N PHE A 28 -13.80 20.20 9.44
CA PHE A 28 -13.96 19.73 8.06
C PHE A 28 -12.64 19.28 7.39
N GLY A 29 -11.51 19.35 8.12
CA GLY A 29 -10.18 18.95 7.64
C GLY A 29 -9.55 19.88 6.61
N ALA A 30 -9.97 21.15 6.53
CA ALA A 30 -9.43 22.10 5.55
C ALA A 30 -7.97 22.51 5.85
N ASP A 31 -7.57 22.44 7.11
CA ASP A 31 -6.20 22.66 7.59
C ASP A 31 -5.23 21.62 7.03
N ARG A 32 -5.60 20.33 7.11
CA ARG A 32 -4.79 19.23 6.56
C ARG A 32 -4.73 19.29 5.03
N ARG A 33 -5.83 19.66 4.35
CA ARG A 33 -5.82 19.91 2.90
C ARG A 33 -4.87 21.04 2.53
N TYR A 34 -4.82 22.12 3.31
CA TYR A 34 -3.91 23.25 3.07
C TYR A 34 -2.43 22.89 3.25
N ILE A 35 -2.11 22.00 4.20
CA ILE A 35 -0.77 21.43 4.43
C ILE A 35 -0.43 20.33 3.39
N GLY A 36 -1.36 19.99 2.50
CA GLY A 36 -1.23 18.99 1.44
C GLY A 36 -1.47 17.54 1.89
N ASP A 37 -1.95 17.32 3.12
CA ASP A 37 -2.44 16.02 3.60
C ASP A 37 -3.91 15.81 3.17
N VAL A 38 -4.16 15.77 1.86
CA VAL A 38 -5.53 15.69 1.28
C VAL A 38 -6.26 14.42 1.69
N ALA A 39 -5.57 13.28 1.71
CA ALA A 39 -6.16 11.99 2.09
C ALA A 39 -6.67 11.98 3.54
N LEU A 40 -5.87 12.50 4.48
CA LEU A 40 -6.26 12.63 5.88
C LEU A 40 -7.38 13.67 6.07
N GLY A 41 -7.36 14.77 5.29
CA GLY A 41 -8.45 15.75 5.30
C GLY A 41 -9.78 15.17 4.81
N ASN A 42 -9.77 14.31 3.78
CA ASN A 42 -10.96 13.64 3.28
C ASN A 42 -11.47 12.55 4.23
N LEU A 43 -10.57 11.76 4.82
CA LEU A 43 -10.93 10.76 5.84
C LEU A 43 -11.61 11.44 7.03
N LYS A 44 -11.04 12.55 7.50
CA LYS A 44 -11.62 13.35 8.59
C LYS A 44 -13.02 13.85 8.23
N LEU A 45 -13.21 14.39 7.03
CA LEU A 45 -14.51 14.86 6.56
C LEU A 45 -15.55 13.73 6.52
N LEU A 46 -15.20 12.56 5.98
CA LEU A 46 -16.09 11.39 5.94
C LEU A 46 -16.43 10.90 7.35
N LEU A 47 -15.45 10.82 8.25
CA LEU A 47 -15.67 10.41 9.63
C LEU A 47 -16.60 11.40 10.34
N THR A 48 -16.36 12.70 10.20
CA THR A 48 -17.23 13.72 10.80
C THR A 48 -18.66 13.69 10.27
N LEU A 49 -18.86 13.38 8.98
CA LEU A 49 -20.19 13.23 8.39
C LEU A 49 -20.88 11.96 8.87
N PHE A 50 -20.17 10.84 8.94
CA PHE A 50 -20.73 9.55 9.35
C PHE A 50 -21.05 9.49 10.86
N THR A 51 -20.26 10.17 11.68
CA THR A 51 -20.44 10.18 13.14
C THR A 51 -21.15 11.41 13.69
N LEU A 52 -21.79 12.21 12.83
CA LEU A 52 -22.47 13.46 13.20
C LEU A 52 -21.61 14.39 14.08
N GLY A 53 -20.31 14.48 13.77
CA GLY A 53 -19.36 15.37 14.47
C GLY A 53 -18.77 14.86 15.80
N ILE A 54 -19.28 13.77 16.39
CA ILE A 54 -18.82 13.29 17.71
C ILE A 54 -17.34 12.90 17.69
N TYR A 55 -16.91 12.12 16.70
CA TYR A 55 -15.49 11.73 16.56
C TYR A 55 -14.63 12.81 15.87
N GLY A 56 -15.24 13.90 15.40
CA GLY A 56 -14.55 15.03 14.77
C GLY A 56 -13.85 15.96 15.76
N LEU A 57 -14.42 16.11 16.97
CA LEU A 57 -13.94 17.04 17.99
C LEU A 57 -12.55 16.67 18.55
N PRO A 58 -12.27 15.42 18.98
CA PRO A 58 -10.94 15.06 19.45
C PRO A 58 -9.85 15.24 18.38
N TRP A 59 -10.20 14.94 17.12
CA TRP A 59 -9.31 15.14 15.98
C TRP A 59 -9.05 16.62 15.69
N TRP A 60 -10.05 17.49 15.86
CA TRP A 60 -9.89 18.93 15.72
C TRP A 60 -8.95 19.52 16.78
N ILE A 61 -9.10 19.14 18.04
CA ILE A 61 -8.22 19.59 19.13
C ILE A 61 -6.78 19.13 18.89
N THR A 62 -6.60 17.87 18.48
CA THR A 62 -5.27 17.31 18.17
C THR A 62 -4.56 18.10 17.06
N ASP A 63 -5.28 18.50 16.02
CA ASP A 63 -4.71 19.28 14.91
C ASP A 63 -4.25 20.68 15.36
N ILE A 64 -5.02 21.35 16.23
CA ILE A 64 -4.62 22.64 16.80
C ILE A 64 -3.34 22.49 17.63
N ILE A 65 -3.24 21.44 18.45
CA ILE A 65 -2.07 21.19 19.30
C ILE A 65 -0.84 20.92 18.43
N ILE A 66 -0.95 20.07 17.40
CA ILE A 66 0.18 19.74 16.50
C ILE A 66 0.67 21.00 15.76
N ILE A 67 -0.25 21.80 15.20
CA ILE A 67 0.12 23.04 14.50
C ILE A 67 0.78 24.02 15.48
N THR A 68 0.25 24.14 16.70
CA THR A 68 0.81 25.06 17.71
C THR A 68 2.20 24.60 18.20
N LYS A 69 2.42 23.30 18.36
CA LYS A 69 3.69 22.72 18.80
C LYS A 69 4.83 22.97 17.80
N HIS A 70 4.52 22.97 16.49
CA HIS A 70 5.49 23.21 15.43
C HIS A 70 5.49 24.66 14.94
N LYS A 71 5.17 25.62 15.82
CA LYS A 71 5.18 27.05 15.47
C LYS A 71 6.59 27.53 15.11
N ASP A 72 7.59 27.12 15.88
CA ASP A 72 8.96 27.62 15.77
C ASP A 72 9.73 26.92 14.63
N ASP A 73 9.44 25.62 14.39
CA ASP A 73 10.07 24.80 13.33
C ASP A 73 9.14 24.55 12.13
N TRP A 74 8.23 25.48 11.83
CA TRP A 74 7.15 25.26 10.86
C TRP A 74 7.65 24.86 9.47
N GLU A 75 8.67 25.56 8.97
CA GLU A 75 9.22 25.34 7.63
C GLU A 75 9.96 24.01 7.54
N GLU A 76 10.78 23.67 8.55
CA GLU A 76 11.50 22.41 8.62
C GLU A 76 10.53 21.22 8.73
N TRP A 77 9.49 21.35 9.56
CA TRP A 77 8.46 20.33 9.70
C TRP A 77 7.71 20.08 8.39
N LEU A 78 7.35 21.14 7.65
CA LEU A 78 6.70 21.02 6.35
C LEU A 78 7.62 20.40 5.30
N ALA A 79 8.88 20.82 5.26
CA ALA A 79 9.89 20.27 4.36
C ALA A 79 10.09 18.76 4.62
N GLY A 80 10.19 18.36 5.90
CA GLY A 80 10.27 16.96 6.30
C GLY A 80 9.04 16.13 5.88
N LYS A 81 7.83 16.69 5.97
CA LYS A 81 6.62 16.05 5.46
C LYS A 81 6.64 15.89 3.94
N GLN A 82 7.02 16.93 3.19
CA GLN A 82 7.09 16.86 1.74
C GLN A 82 8.15 15.87 1.25
N ALA A 83 9.32 15.83 1.89
CA ALA A 83 10.38 14.87 1.58
C ALA A 83 9.91 13.41 1.81
N LYS A 84 9.19 13.15 2.90
CA LYS A 84 8.60 11.82 3.16
C LYS A 84 7.58 11.43 2.09
N ARG A 85 6.74 12.37 1.64
CA ARG A 85 5.77 12.12 0.55
C ARG A 85 6.47 11.84 -0.77
N GLN A 86 7.45 12.65 -1.15
CA GLN A 86 8.23 12.41 -2.37
C GLN A 86 8.92 11.04 -2.32
N LYS A 87 9.46 10.64 -1.16
CA LYS A 87 10.06 9.31 -0.98
C LYS A 87 9.02 8.19 -1.15
N GLN A 88 7.83 8.34 -0.59
CA GLN A 88 6.73 7.38 -0.74
C GLN A 88 6.21 7.31 -2.18
N GLU A 89 6.01 8.46 -2.85
CA GLU A 89 5.58 8.54 -4.24
C GLU A 89 6.61 7.89 -5.17
N ARG A 90 7.91 8.17 -4.98
CA ARG A 90 8.98 7.51 -5.74
C ARG A 90 9.01 5.99 -5.51
N ALA A 91 8.86 5.54 -4.26
CA ALA A 91 8.81 4.11 -3.96
C ALA A 91 7.59 3.43 -4.62
N MET A 92 6.44 4.10 -4.63
CA MET A 92 5.23 3.61 -5.29
C MET A 92 5.38 3.59 -6.82
N GLN A 93 6.02 4.60 -7.41
CA GLN A 93 6.33 4.66 -8.84
C GLN A 93 7.27 3.52 -9.24
N ILE A 94 8.38 3.32 -8.52
CA ILE A 94 9.31 2.21 -8.77
C ILE A 94 8.58 0.85 -8.67
N GLN A 95 7.69 0.70 -7.68
CA GLN A 95 6.90 -0.51 -7.54
C GLN A 95 5.90 -0.69 -8.69
N ALA A 96 5.26 0.38 -9.15
CA ALA A 96 4.33 0.36 -10.27
C ALA A 96 5.03 0.05 -11.60
N GLU A 97 6.17 0.68 -11.86
CA GLU A 97 7.04 0.40 -13.00
C GLU A 97 7.54 -1.04 -12.98
N GLY A 98 7.99 -1.53 -11.82
CA GLY A 98 8.39 -2.93 -11.64
C GLY A 98 7.25 -3.91 -11.95
N LYS A 99 6.02 -3.63 -11.48
CA LYS A 99 4.83 -4.44 -11.80
C LYS A 99 4.48 -4.38 -13.28
N ALA A 100 4.54 -3.20 -13.91
CA ALA A 100 4.27 -3.02 -15.33
C ALA A 100 5.27 -3.79 -16.20
N LEU A 101 6.56 -3.68 -15.89
CA LEU A 101 7.63 -4.40 -16.56
C LEU A 101 7.51 -5.92 -16.37
N MET A 102 7.14 -6.38 -15.18
CA MET A 102 6.83 -7.80 -14.95
C MET A 102 5.62 -8.27 -15.78
N ALA A 103 4.56 -7.46 -15.89
CA ALA A 103 3.39 -7.78 -16.68
C ALA A 103 3.72 -7.83 -18.19
N GLU A 104 4.54 -6.90 -18.69
CA GLU A 104 5.00 -6.89 -20.07
C GLU A 104 5.85 -8.13 -20.39
N ARG A 105 6.80 -8.47 -19.51
CA ARG A 105 7.60 -9.69 -19.63
C ARG A 105 6.72 -10.94 -19.67
N LEU A 106 5.70 -11.00 -18.79
CA LEU A 106 4.76 -12.12 -18.77
C LEU A 106 3.98 -12.25 -20.09
N ARG A 107 3.53 -11.13 -20.67
CA ARG A 107 2.83 -11.09 -21.98
C ARG A 107 3.71 -11.59 -23.13
N LYS A 108 5.01 -11.25 -23.09
CA LYS A 108 5.99 -11.71 -24.09
C LYS A 108 6.48 -13.14 -23.85
N GLY A 109 6.01 -13.83 -22.81
CA GLY A 109 6.52 -15.14 -22.43
C GLY A 109 7.96 -15.12 -21.92
N LEU A 110 8.45 -13.98 -21.43
CA LEU A 110 9.79 -13.79 -20.88
C LEU A 110 9.82 -14.02 -19.36
N CYS A 111 11.01 -14.32 -18.83
CA CYS A 111 11.21 -14.48 -17.40
C CYS A 111 10.93 -13.16 -16.67
N THR A 112 10.06 -13.18 -15.65
CA THR A 112 9.72 -11.96 -14.89
C THR A 112 10.91 -11.38 -14.12
N ALA A 113 11.88 -12.20 -13.74
CA ALA A 113 13.05 -11.78 -12.96
C ALA A 113 14.16 -11.20 -13.86
N CYS A 114 14.71 -12.01 -14.78
CA CYS A 114 15.86 -11.60 -15.60
C CYS A 114 15.51 -11.14 -17.02
N GLY A 115 14.29 -11.41 -17.51
CA GLY A 115 13.88 -11.04 -18.86
C GLY A 115 14.31 -12.01 -19.98
N SER A 116 14.93 -13.16 -19.68
CA SER A 116 15.30 -14.15 -20.71
C SER A 116 14.08 -14.90 -21.25
N ASP A 117 14.19 -15.34 -22.50
CA ASP A 117 13.24 -16.19 -23.24
C ASP A 117 13.37 -17.69 -22.91
N LYS A 118 14.51 -18.11 -22.35
CA LYS A 118 14.78 -19.50 -21.93
C LYS A 118 13.95 -19.92 -20.72
N ILE A 119 12.69 -20.27 -20.93
CA ILE A 119 11.77 -20.76 -19.89
C ILE A 119 11.39 -22.21 -20.18
N GLN A 120 11.53 -23.05 -19.16
CA GLN A 120 11.09 -24.43 -19.17
C GLN A 120 9.81 -24.59 -18.35
N LEU A 121 8.90 -25.43 -18.84
CA LEU A 121 7.70 -25.83 -18.14
C LEU A 121 7.95 -27.18 -17.49
N VAL A 122 7.91 -27.21 -16.16
CA VAL A 122 8.14 -28.43 -15.39
C VAL A 122 6.88 -28.74 -14.59
N PRO A 123 6.24 -29.91 -14.80
CA PRO A 123 5.15 -30.35 -13.93
C PRO A 123 5.74 -30.71 -12.55
N GLU A 124 5.23 -30.09 -11.49
CA GLU A 124 5.56 -30.43 -10.12
C GLU A 124 4.33 -31.09 -9.49
N THR A 125 4.46 -32.38 -9.19
CA THR A 125 3.49 -33.12 -8.39
C THR A 125 3.83 -32.94 -6.92
N TYR A 126 2.89 -32.46 -6.11
CA TYR A 126 3.05 -32.41 -4.66
C TYR A 126 1.86 -33.07 -3.99
N SER A 127 2.12 -33.86 -2.94
CA SER A 127 1.08 -34.39 -2.09
C SER A 127 0.74 -33.35 -1.02
N LYS A 128 -0.54 -33.06 -0.87
CA LYS A 128 -1.04 -32.28 0.27
C LYS A 128 -1.82 -33.24 1.16
N THR A 129 -1.22 -33.62 2.28
CA THR A 129 -1.91 -34.38 3.32
C THR A 129 -2.75 -33.42 4.14
N THR A 130 -4.06 -33.47 3.95
CA THR A 130 -5.00 -32.76 4.83
C THR A 130 -5.48 -33.72 5.90
N LEU A 131 -5.21 -33.39 7.16
CA LEU A 131 -5.93 -33.96 8.30
C LEU A 131 -7.35 -33.38 8.27
N GLY A 132 -8.34 -34.18 7.92
CA GLY A 132 -9.71 -33.70 7.81
C GLY A 132 -10.72 -34.82 7.64
N SER A 133 -11.64 -34.89 8.59
CA SER A 133 -12.88 -35.65 8.54
C SER A 133 -13.74 -35.20 7.35
N SER A 134 -14.37 -36.16 6.66
CA SER A 134 -15.17 -35.91 5.46
C SER A 134 -16.37 -35.00 5.66
N ASP A 135 -16.80 -34.76 6.91
CA ASP A 135 -18.14 -34.19 7.20
C ASP A 135 -18.14 -33.04 8.23
N GLY A 136 -17.03 -32.32 8.41
CA GLY A 136 -16.98 -31.17 9.32
C GLY A 136 -17.12 -31.50 10.82
N ARG A 137 -17.23 -32.78 11.18
CA ARG A 137 -17.12 -33.29 12.56
C ARG A 137 -15.72 -33.81 12.81
N ILE A 138 -14.99 -33.19 13.73
CA ILE A 138 -13.70 -33.72 14.21
C ILE A 138 -14.02 -34.90 15.14
N SER A 139 -14.13 -36.10 14.58
CA SER A 139 -14.25 -37.33 15.35
C SER A 139 -12.86 -37.74 15.83
N PHE A 140 -12.55 -37.48 17.10
CA PHE A 140 -11.37 -38.04 17.76
C PHE A 140 -11.67 -39.49 18.15
N THR A 141 -11.57 -40.42 17.20
CA THR A 141 -11.45 -41.85 17.53
C THR A 141 -10.01 -42.14 17.92
N PRO A 142 -9.74 -42.63 19.15
CA PRO A 142 -8.39 -43.01 19.55
C PRO A 142 -7.94 -44.21 18.71
N GLY A 143 -6.93 -44.00 17.86
CA GLY A 143 -6.23 -45.08 17.15
C GLY A 143 -6.19 -44.99 15.62
N VAL A 144 -7.04 -44.20 14.94
CA VAL A 144 -7.01 -44.07 13.47
C VAL A 144 -7.32 -42.63 13.04
N LEU A 145 -6.28 -41.86 12.76
CA LEU A 145 -6.41 -40.57 12.07
C LEU A 145 -6.56 -40.85 10.56
N GLY A 146 -7.77 -40.69 10.04
CA GLY A 146 -8.01 -40.74 8.60
C GLY A 146 -7.26 -39.61 7.90
N THR A 147 -6.17 -39.94 7.22
CA THR A 147 -5.46 -39.00 6.35
C THR A 147 -6.01 -39.13 4.94
N ARG A 148 -6.41 -38.01 4.33
CA ARG A 148 -6.66 -37.96 2.89
C ARG A 148 -5.44 -37.33 2.23
N GLU A 149 -4.72 -38.13 1.47
CA GLU A 149 -3.66 -37.64 0.59
C GLU A 149 -4.28 -37.22 -0.73
N VAL A 150 -4.20 -35.93 -1.04
CA VAL A 150 -4.61 -35.41 -2.34
C VAL A 150 -3.34 -35.04 -3.11
N VAL A 151 -3.04 -35.79 -4.15
CA VAL A 151 -1.97 -35.48 -5.09
C VAL A 151 -2.45 -34.36 -6.02
N LYS A 152 -1.76 -33.23 -6.02
CA LYS A 152 -2.03 -32.11 -6.93
C LYS A 152 -0.82 -31.89 -7.83
N THR A 153 -1.10 -31.74 -9.12
CA THR A 153 -0.08 -31.38 -10.12
C THR A 153 -0.23 -29.90 -10.46
N ARG A 154 0.86 -29.14 -10.39
CA ARG A 154 0.91 -27.75 -10.85
C ARG A 154 2.03 -27.58 -11.87
N ILE A 155 1.84 -26.68 -12.83
CA ILE A 155 2.86 -26.39 -13.83
C ILE A 155 3.74 -25.25 -13.33
N LEU A 156 5.04 -25.49 -13.22
CA LEU A 156 6.03 -24.47 -12.89
C LEU A 156 6.65 -23.92 -14.18
N ARG A 157 6.78 -22.59 -14.25
CA ARG A 157 7.73 -21.92 -15.15
C ARG A 157 9.07 -21.76 -14.43
N ILE A 158 10.10 -22.38 -14.96
CA ILE A 158 11.48 -22.27 -14.46
C ILE A 158 12.32 -21.58 -15.53
N CYS A 159 12.95 -20.47 -15.15
CA CYS A 159 13.89 -19.80 -16.03
C CYS A 159 15.25 -20.50 -15.99
N SER A 160 15.73 -20.99 -17.13
CA SER A 160 17.03 -21.68 -17.22
C SER A 160 18.22 -20.75 -16.98
N ASN A 161 18.06 -19.44 -17.17
CA ASN A 161 19.13 -18.46 -16.97
C ASN A 161 19.34 -18.06 -15.50
N CYS A 162 18.28 -17.61 -14.79
CA CYS A 162 18.40 -17.14 -13.41
C CYS A 162 17.80 -18.09 -12.36
N GLY A 163 17.26 -19.25 -12.76
CA GLY A 163 16.64 -20.22 -11.85
C GLY A 163 15.31 -19.77 -11.23
N PHE A 164 14.76 -18.61 -11.60
CA PHE A 164 13.51 -18.10 -11.05
C PHE A 164 12.34 -19.06 -11.37
N LYS A 165 11.61 -19.46 -10.33
CA LYS A 165 10.47 -20.38 -10.40
C LYS A 165 9.17 -19.61 -10.16
N LYS A 166 8.19 -19.77 -11.05
CA LYS A 166 6.85 -19.20 -10.89
C LYS A 166 5.80 -20.27 -11.16
N VAL A 167 4.89 -20.45 -10.21
CA VAL A 167 3.71 -21.30 -10.37
C VAL A 167 2.75 -20.61 -11.34
N MET A 168 2.27 -21.34 -12.35
CA MET A 168 1.20 -20.87 -13.25
C MET A 168 -0.18 -21.11 -12.67
#